data_AF-A0A2G5EQR4-F1
#
_entry.id   AF-A0A2G5EQR4-F1
#
_cell.length_a   1.000
_cell.length_b   1.000
_cell.length_c   1.000
_cell.angle_alpha   90.00
_cell.angle_beta   90.00
_cell.angle_gamma   90.00
#
_symmetry.space_group_name_H-M   'P 1'
#
loop_
_entity.id
_entity.type
_entity.pdbx_description
1 polymer ?
#
loop_
_entity_poly.entity_id
_entity_poly.type
_entity_poly.pdbx_seq_one_letter_code
_entity_poly.pdbx_strand_id
1 'polypeptide(L)'
;MDNKYYNEDESQSVTVNLAQPRYILPPLAEPVNVIGSKYCAPYAVDLSMVYGASENLSYSYVISDNVSNNKIFIIKDGFFTLHSKCALLDSAGKPLVTMQTKTIFGRGWQVYKGDSTDDNDLLFSVQKSSMSETSLDVFCKCK
;
A
#
# COMPACT_ATOMS: atom_id res chain seq x y z
N MET A 1 10.55 -51.10 28.10
CA MET A 1 10.04 -52.05 27.10
C MET A 1 8.66 -51.54 26.73
N ASP A 2 8.35 -50.87 25.63
CA ASP A 2 8.97 -50.68 24.31
C ASP A 2 8.31 -49.40 23.73
N ASN A 3 9.07 -48.42 23.19
CA ASN A 3 9.33 -48.21 21.75
C ASN A 3 8.05 -47.80 20.96
N LYS A 4 7.91 -46.71 20.18
CA LYS A 4 8.82 -45.98 19.29
C LYS A 4 8.23 -44.59 18.97
N TYR A 5 9.04 -43.52 18.97
CA TYR A 5 9.47 -42.73 17.80
C TYR A 5 8.48 -42.66 16.62
N TYR A 6 7.95 -41.47 16.35
CA TYR A 6 7.32 -41.11 15.08
C TYR A 6 8.41 -40.77 14.05
N ASN A 7 8.24 -41.34 12.85
CA ASN A 7 9.18 -41.30 11.73
C ASN A 7 9.17 -39.95 11.01
N GLU A 8 10.35 -39.55 10.54
CA GLU A 8 10.59 -38.45 9.60
C GLU A 8 10.19 -38.87 8.17
N ASP A 9 9.55 -37.92 7.49
CA ASP A 9 9.68 -37.60 6.06
C ASP A 9 9.71 -38.75 5.04
N GLU A 10 8.50 -39.22 4.68
CA GLU A 10 8.28 -39.79 3.35
C GLU A 10 7.87 -38.67 2.38
N SER A 11 8.83 -38.23 1.56
CA SER A 11 8.64 -37.20 0.55
C SER A 11 7.71 -37.70 -0.56
N GLN A 12 6.42 -37.33 -0.51
CA GLN A 12 5.50 -37.48 -1.63
C GLN A 12 5.43 -36.17 -2.41
N SER A 13 5.92 -36.19 -3.65
CA SER A 13 5.80 -35.08 -4.60
C SER A 13 4.34 -34.97 -5.07
N VAL A 14 3.53 -34.23 -4.33
CA VAL A 14 2.18 -33.89 -4.76
C VAL A 14 2.28 -32.88 -5.90
N THR A 15 2.04 -33.33 -7.12
CA THR A 15 1.86 -32.45 -8.27
C THR A 15 0.53 -31.73 -8.11
N VAL A 16 0.56 -30.53 -7.53
CA VAL A 16 -0.65 -29.70 -7.42
C VAL A 16 -0.96 -29.14 -8.81
N ASN A 17 -1.92 -29.75 -9.50
CA ASN A 17 -2.52 -29.16 -10.68
C ASN A 17 -3.22 -27.86 -10.24
N LEU A 18 -2.54 -26.71 -10.39
CA LEU A 18 -3.08 -25.37 -10.16
C LEU A 18 -4.09 -25.01 -11.27
N ALA A 19 -5.17 -25.77 -11.39
CA ALA A 19 -6.38 -25.26 -12.04
C ALA A 19 -7.02 -24.26 -11.08
N GLN A 20 -6.68 -22.98 -11.24
CA GLN A 20 -7.29 -21.90 -10.47
C GLN A 20 -8.83 -21.94 -10.62
N PRO A 21 -9.61 -21.96 -9.52
CA PRO A 21 -11.05 -21.83 -9.61
C PRO A 21 -11.39 -20.48 -10.24
N ARG A 22 -12.17 -20.50 -11.33
CA ARG A 22 -12.70 -19.29 -11.97
C ARG A 22 -13.73 -18.67 -11.05
N TYR A 23 -13.31 -17.77 -10.17
CA TYR A 23 -14.24 -16.85 -9.53
C TYR A 23 -14.83 -15.93 -10.60
N ILE A 24 -16.13 -16.09 -10.89
CA ILE A 24 -16.86 -15.15 -11.75
C ILE A 24 -17.09 -13.90 -10.90
N LEU A 25 -16.35 -12.83 -11.19
CA LEU A 25 -16.50 -11.54 -10.54
C LEU A 25 -17.76 -10.83 -11.08
N PRO A 26 -18.59 -10.22 -10.21
CA PRO A 26 -19.55 -9.21 -10.67
C PRO A 26 -18.79 -8.08 -11.39
N PRO A 27 -19.39 -7.42 -12.40
CA PRO A 27 -18.72 -6.34 -13.11
C PRO A 27 -18.22 -5.30 -12.11
N LEU A 28 -16.90 -5.19 -12.00
CA LEU A 28 -16.25 -4.21 -11.16
C LEU A 28 -16.68 -2.84 -11.67
N ALA A 29 -17.21 -2.01 -10.77
CA ALA A 29 -17.40 -0.59 -11.06
C ALA A 29 -16.13 -0.05 -11.74
N GLU A 30 -16.28 0.81 -12.76
CA GLU A 30 -15.13 1.31 -13.51
C GLU A 30 -14.03 1.80 -12.54
N PRO A 31 -12.79 1.33 -12.70
CA PRO A 31 -11.75 1.60 -11.73
C PRO A 31 -11.50 3.11 -11.65
N VAL A 32 -11.70 3.68 -10.46
CA VAL A 32 -11.40 5.10 -10.20
C VAL A 32 -9.89 5.28 -10.21
N ASN A 33 -9.39 5.86 -11.30
CA ASN A 33 -7.97 6.09 -11.52
C ASN A 33 -7.52 7.39 -10.83
N VAL A 34 -7.01 7.26 -9.61
CA VAL A 34 -6.53 8.41 -8.81
C VAL A 34 -5.07 8.77 -9.12
N ILE A 35 -4.19 7.77 -9.16
CA ILE A 35 -2.74 7.97 -9.35
C ILE A 35 -2.31 7.61 -10.78
N GLY A 36 -2.79 6.48 -11.30
CA GLY A 36 -2.50 6.00 -12.65
C GLY A 36 -3.06 4.61 -12.89
N SER A 37 -3.45 4.32 -14.14
CA SER A 37 -4.12 3.07 -14.52
C SER A 37 -3.25 1.83 -14.32
N LYS A 38 -1.92 2.00 -14.38
CA LYS A 38 -0.94 0.93 -14.09
C LYS A 38 -0.99 0.41 -12.65
N TYR A 39 -1.65 1.12 -11.73
CA TYR A 39 -1.87 0.69 -10.35
C TYR A 39 -3.29 0.11 -10.14
N CYS A 40 -4.07 -0.06 -11.21
CA CYS A 40 -5.38 -0.70 -11.18
C CYS A 40 -5.23 -2.14 -11.68
N ALA A 41 -5.27 -3.12 -10.78
CA ALA A 41 -5.35 -4.52 -11.15
C ALA A 41 -6.81 -4.90 -11.48
N PRO A 42 -7.05 -5.82 -12.44
CA PRO A 42 -8.40 -6.30 -12.75
C PRO A 42 -8.95 -7.28 -11.70
N TYR A 43 -8.20 -7.52 -10.61
CA TYR A 43 -8.52 -8.42 -9.52
C TYR A 43 -8.10 -7.78 -8.19
N ALA A 44 -8.65 -8.29 -7.08
CA ALA A 44 -8.27 -7.88 -5.74
C ALA A 44 -6.80 -8.25 -5.46
N VAL A 45 -6.04 -7.31 -4.92
CA VAL A 45 -4.64 -7.50 -4.52
C VAL A 45 -4.58 -7.52 -3.01
N ASP A 46 -4.00 -8.60 -2.44
CA ASP A 46 -3.78 -8.71 -1.00
C ASP A 46 -2.42 -8.10 -0.65
N LEU A 47 -2.43 -7.09 0.22
CA LEU A 47 -1.26 -6.28 0.54
C LEU A 47 -0.83 -6.48 1.99
N SER A 48 0.45 -6.75 2.19
CA SER A 48 1.08 -6.78 3.51
C SER A 48 1.99 -5.56 3.70
N MET A 49 2.09 -5.07 4.93
CA MET A 49 2.91 -3.94 5.30
C MET A 49 3.88 -4.35 6.39
N VAL A 50 5.18 -4.14 6.15
CA VAL A 50 6.24 -4.48 7.11
C VAL A 50 7.06 -3.23 7.39
N TYR A 51 7.31 -2.97 8.67
CA TYR A 51 8.25 -1.94 9.10
C TYR A 51 9.66 -2.51 9.14
N GLY A 52 10.61 -1.84 8.50
CA GLY A 52 11.99 -2.31 8.46
C GLY A 52 13.00 -1.21 8.11
N ALA A 53 14.25 -1.44 8.53
CA ALA A 53 15.37 -0.66 8.03
C ALA A 53 15.59 -1.01 6.55
N SER A 54 15.47 -0.01 5.66
CA SER A 54 15.96 -0.16 4.30
C SER A 54 17.49 -0.19 4.31
N GLU A 55 18.11 -0.82 3.30
CA GLU A 55 19.57 -0.85 3.09
C GLU A 55 20.24 0.55 3.17
N ASN A 56 19.45 1.62 3.03
CA ASN A 56 19.85 3.00 3.24
C ASN A 56 19.19 3.59 4.52
N LEU A 57 19.66 3.17 5.71
CA LEU A 57 19.63 3.80 7.05
C LEU A 57 18.36 4.58 7.52
N SER A 58 17.27 4.50 6.79
CA SER A 58 16.02 5.20 7.03
C SER A 58 14.95 4.18 7.36
N TYR A 59 14.31 4.38 8.51
CA TYR A 59 13.12 3.64 8.89
C TYR A 59 12.06 3.86 7.81
N SER A 60 11.55 2.76 7.25
CA SER A 60 10.58 2.80 6.15
C SER A 60 9.57 1.68 6.31
N TYR A 61 8.40 1.84 5.70
CA TYR A 61 7.46 0.74 5.55
C TYR A 61 7.51 0.21 4.13
N VAL A 62 7.53 -1.11 4.00
CA VAL A 62 7.51 -1.79 2.71
C VAL A 62 6.14 -2.42 2.54
N ILE A 63 5.49 -2.14 1.42
CA ILE A 63 4.22 -2.76 1.03
C ILE A 63 4.50 -3.80 -0.04
N SER A 64 4.03 -5.02 0.20
CA SER A 64 4.25 -6.17 -0.70
C SER A 64 2.94 -6.89 -1.01
N ASP A 65 2.91 -7.60 -2.14
CA ASP A 65 1.86 -8.58 -2.44
C ASP A 65 2.02 -9.78 -1.50
N ASN A 66 0.97 -10.15 -0.77
CA ASN A 66 1.01 -11.28 0.15
C ASN A 66 1.14 -12.64 -0.55
N VAL A 67 0.62 -12.76 -1.78
CA VAL A 67 0.68 -13.99 -2.57
C VAL A 67 2.05 -14.15 -3.21
N SER A 68 2.54 -13.10 -3.87
CA SER A 68 3.78 -13.18 -4.65
C SER A 68 5.03 -12.78 -3.86
N ASN A 69 4.88 -12.19 -2.67
CA ASN A 69 5.96 -11.60 -1.87
C ASN A 69 6.79 -10.53 -2.60
N ASN A 70 6.24 -9.92 -3.65
CA ASN A 70 6.92 -8.87 -4.40
C ASN A 70 6.69 -7.52 -3.74
N LYS A 71 7.75 -6.74 -3.57
CA LYS A 71 7.67 -5.35 -3.12
C LYS A 71 6.98 -4.49 -4.17
N ILE A 72 5.89 -3.83 -3.77
CA ILE A 72 5.11 -2.95 -4.64
C ILE A 72 5.41 -1.49 -4.33
N PHE A 73 5.40 -1.11 -3.06
CA PHE A 73 5.61 0.28 -2.64
C PHE A 73 6.54 0.39 -1.44
N ILE A 74 7.10 1.59 -1.27
CA ILE A 74 7.89 1.96 -0.11
C ILE A 74 7.33 3.27 0.44
N ILE A 75 7.03 3.31 1.73
CA ILE A 75 6.65 4.52 2.43
C ILE A 75 7.89 5.05 3.13
N LYS A 76 8.26 6.29 2.83
CA LYS A 76 9.32 7.01 3.52
C LYS A 76 8.77 8.30 4.13
N ASP A 77 9.12 8.54 5.39
CA ASP A 77 8.86 9.83 5.99
C ASP A 77 9.74 10.90 5.33
N GLY A 78 9.15 12.06 5.09
CA GLY A 78 9.82 13.20 4.50
C GLY A 78 10.84 13.77 5.47
N PHE A 79 12.10 13.82 5.04
CA PHE A 79 13.16 14.47 5.80
C PHE A 79 12.93 16.00 5.81
N PHE A 80 12.80 16.58 7.01
CA PHE A 80 12.99 18.02 7.31
C PHE A 80 11.99 19.06 6.76
N THR A 81 10.71 19.02 7.15
CA THR A 81 9.87 20.24 7.16
C THR A 81 8.95 20.31 8.39
N LEU A 82 8.50 21.51 8.79
CA LEU A 82 7.56 21.75 9.90
C LEU A 82 6.22 20.99 9.78
N HIS A 83 5.91 20.42 8.62
CA HIS A 83 4.75 19.57 8.39
C HIS A 83 5.19 18.11 8.33
N SER A 84 4.46 17.23 9.01
CA SER A 84 4.60 15.78 8.86
C SER A 84 4.30 15.42 7.40
N LYS A 85 5.37 15.16 6.63
CA LYS A 85 5.31 14.74 5.23
C LYS A 85 5.67 13.26 5.14
N CYS A 86 5.00 12.55 4.25
CA CYS A 86 5.25 11.15 3.97
C CYS A 86 5.13 10.90 2.46
N ALA A 87 6.06 10.18 1.87
CA ALA A 87 6.09 9.88 0.45
C ALA A 87 5.84 8.39 0.21
N LEU A 88 4.90 8.09 -0.69
CA LEU A 88 4.71 6.75 -1.24
C LEU A 88 5.54 6.63 -2.52
N LEU A 89 6.52 5.74 -2.50
CA LEU A 89 7.42 5.45 -3.61
C LEU A 89 7.03 4.14 -4.29
N ASP A 90 7.36 4.01 -5.58
CA ASP A 90 7.31 2.71 -6.25
C ASP A 90 8.44 1.78 -5.81
N SER A 91 8.44 0.56 -6.35
CA SER A 91 9.47 -0.44 -6.08
C SER A 91 10.89 -0.01 -6.50
N ALA A 92 11.01 0.94 -7.43
CA ALA A 92 12.26 1.55 -7.88
C ALA A 92 12.67 2.79 -7.06
N GLY A 93 11.86 3.19 -6.07
CA GLY A 93 12.13 4.34 -5.20
C GLY A 93 11.71 5.70 -5.77
N LYS A 94 10.96 5.74 -6.88
CA LYS A 94 10.43 6.98 -7.44
C LYS A 94 9.17 7.41 -6.68
N PRO A 95 9.06 8.69 -6.27
CA PRO A 95 7.86 9.18 -5.58
C PRO A 95 6.65 9.16 -6.51
N LEU A 96 5.58 8.52 -6.03
CA LEU A 96 4.29 8.45 -6.71
C LEU A 96 3.33 9.50 -6.20
N VAL A 97 3.26 9.62 -4.87
CA VAL A 97 2.48 10.66 -4.19
C VAL A 97 3.18 11.09 -2.92
N THR A 98 2.96 12.35 -2.56
CA THR A 98 3.43 12.94 -1.31
C THR A 98 2.23 13.39 -0.50
N MET A 99 2.13 12.90 0.73
CA MET A 99 1.11 13.29 1.70
C MET A 99 1.69 14.29 2.69
N GLN A 100 0.96 15.34 3.00
CA GLN A 100 1.34 16.30 4.06
C GLN A 100 0.14 16.68 4.93
N THR A 101 0.38 16.99 6.20
CA THR A 101 -0.64 17.54 7.09
C THR A 101 -1.00 18.98 6.69
N LYS A 102 -2.30 19.27 6.50
CA LYS A 102 -2.78 20.58 6.01
C LYS A 102 -3.17 21.56 7.12
N THR A 103 -3.73 21.08 8.22
CA THR A 103 -4.54 21.96 9.09
C THR A 103 -3.80 22.44 10.34
N ILE A 104 -4.03 23.71 10.70
CA ILE A 104 -3.67 24.34 11.99
C ILE A 104 -4.18 23.52 13.19
N PHE A 105 -5.23 22.71 13.00
CA PHE A 105 -5.85 21.84 14.01
C PHE A 105 -5.54 20.33 13.84
N GLY A 106 -4.65 19.94 12.92
CA GLY A 106 -4.13 18.56 12.82
C GLY A 106 -5.11 17.45 12.42
N ARG A 107 -6.27 17.76 11.81
CA ARG A 107 -7.31 16.76 11.46
C ARG A 107 -7.41 16.37 9.98
N GLY A 108 -6.45 16.79 9.16
CA GLY A 108 -6.50 16.53 7.72
C GLY A 108 -5.15 16.52 7.00
N TRP A 109 -5.16 15.87 5.85
CA TRP A 109 -4.01 15.64 4.98
C TRP A 109 -4.35 16.01 3.55
N GLN A 110 -3.33 16.40 2.80
CA GLN A 110 -3.39 16.56 1.36
C GLN A 110 -2.42 15.60 0.69
N VAL A 111 -2.83 15.05 -0.44
CA VAL A 111 -2.02 14.13 -1.24
C VAL A 111 -1.78 14.75 -2.61
N TYR A 112 -0.50 14.90 -2.94
CA TYR A 112 -0.01 15.50 -4.17
C TYR A 112 0.65 14.47 -5.06
N LYS A 113 0.70 14.76 -6.35
CA LYS A 113 1.38 13.93 -7.34
C LYS A 113 2.90 14.02 -7.19
N GLY A 114 3.58 12.88 -7.25
CA GLY A 114 5.03 12.80 -7.17
C GLY A 114 5.57 13.30 -5.82
N ASP A 115 6.65 14.07 -5.89
CA ASP A 115 7.29 14.79 -4.78
C ASP A 115 6.81 16.24 -4.65
N SER A 116 5.81 16.63 -5.44
CA SER A 116 5.26 17.99 -5.43
C SER A 116 4.46 18.27 -4.16
N THR A 117 4.36 19.56 -3.82
CA THR A 117 3.40 20.08 -2.83
C THR A 117 2.66 21.31 -3.36
N ASP A 118 2.64 21.47 -4.69
CA ASP A 118 1.92 22.55 -5.37
C ASP A 118 0.42 22.19 -5.48
N ASP A 119 -0.45 23.17 -5.27
CA ASP A 119 -1.91 22.98 -5.38
C ASP A 119 -2.33 22.51 -6.79
N ASN A 120 -1.54 22.78 -7.83
CA ASN A 120 -1.73 22.25 -9.19
C ASN A 120 -1.60 20.73 -9.25
N ASP A 121 -0.73 20.16 -8.42
CA ASP A 121 -0.47 18.72 -8.32
C ASP A 121 -1.31 18.02 -7.25
N LEU A 122 -2.21 18.73 -6.58
CA LEU A 122 -3.13 18.15 -5.60
C LEU A 122 -4.05 17.12 -6.26
N LEU A 123 -4.02 15.89 -5.75
CA LEU A 123 -4.88 14.79 -6.23
C LEU A 123 -6.18 14.72 -5.41
N PHE A 124 -6.04 14.68 -4.08
CA PHE A 124 -7.17 14.61 -3.17
C PHE A 124 -6.79 15.11 -1.78
N SER A 125 -7.81 15.42 -0.98
CA SER A 125 -7.67 15.75 0.44
C SER A 125 -8.36 14.69 1.28
N VAL A 126 -7.82 14.44 2.48
CA VAL A 126 -8.34 13.47 3.44
C VAL A 126 -8.59 14.19 4.76
N GLN A 127 -9.73 13.95 5.39
CA GLN A 127 -10.04 14.46 6.72
C GLN A 127 -10.67 13.36 7.57
N LYS A 128 -10.53 13.46 8.89
CA LYS A 128 -11.28 12.60 9.81
C LYS A 128 -12.78 12.93 9.71
N SER A 129 -13.62 11.93 9.50
CA SER A 129 -15.07 12.12 9.37
C SER A 129 -15.76 12.27 10.73
N SER A 130 -15.14 11.82 11.81
CA SER A 130 -15.66 11.95 13.17
C SER A 130 -14.52 12.06 14.21
N MET A 131 -14.88 12.11 15.49
CA MET A 131 -13.92 12.12 16.60
C MET A 131 -13.30 10.73 16.87
N SER A 132 -13.79 9.68 16.20
CA SER A 132 -13.17 8.34 16.21
C SER A 132 -12.04 8.24 15.17
N GLU A 133 -10.97 7.54 15.51
CA GLU A 133 -9.73 7.51 14.70
C GLU A 133 -9.81 6.72 13.38
N THR A 134 -10.88 5.97 13.12
CA THR A 134 -10.89 4.96 12.03
C THR A 134 -11.62 5.35 10.75
N SER A 135 -12.38 6.45 10.75
CA SER A 135 -13.18 6.86 9.59
C SER A 135 -12.66 8.14 8.96
N LEU A 136 -12.47 8.10 7.63
CA LEU A 136 -11.88 9.17 6.84
C LEU A 136 -12.77 9.51 5.65
N ASP A 137 -12.94 10.80 5.37
CA ASP A 137 -13.58 11.29 4.16
C ASP A 137 -12.51 11.70 3.15
N VAL A 138 -12.67 11.27 1.90
CA VAL A 138 -11.74 11.54 0.79
C VAL A 138 -12.42 12.45 -0.23
N PHE A 139 -11.81 13.59 -0.52
CA PHE A 139 -12.29 14.58 -1.47
C PHE A 139 -11.34 14.67 -2.66
N CYS A 140 -11.74 14.09 -3.79
CA CYS A 140 -10.96 14.16 -5.04
C CYS A 140 -11.04 15.56 -5.64
N LYS A 141 -9.91 16.06 -6.14
CA LYS A 141 -9.90 17.29 -6.94
C LYS A 141 -10.49 16.98 -8.31
N CYS A 142 -11.53 17.71 -8.70
CA CYS A 142 -12.02 17.67 -10.09
C CYS A 142 -10.93 18.25 -11.00
N LYS A 143 -10.63 17.55 -12.10
CA LYS A 143 -9.72 18.02 -13.16
C LYS A 143 -10.51 18.69 -14.27
#